data_AF-A0A2M7LNR8-F1
#
_entry.id   AF-A0A2M7LNR8-F1
#
_cell.length_a   1.000
_cell.length_b   1.000
_cell.length_c   1.000
_cell.angle_alpha   90.00
_cell.angle_beta   90.00
_cell.angle_gamma   90.00
#
_symmetry.space_group_name_H-M   'P 1'
#
loop_
_entity.id
_entity.type
_entity.pdbx_description
1 polymer ?
#
loop_
_entity_poly.entity_id
_entity_poly.type
_entity_poly.pdbx_seq_one_letter_code
_entity_poly.pdbx_strand_id
1 'polypeptide(L)'
;MFLHEKIEKRTLVAIVFSFIGVLIVSDPAQIKINPQQFYGSLFALLGGFFYSAMAISSKSLTQKTTPLYAAFWQYFIIIILSFVFSLPNRPALIFNNIVPLLYLGWAAGGLAFLLYMKGIAKVKGQIIQVITMLEIVIGSLSGIILLGEKLNLPTIIGGIFILFGIFIVSAKRENNFFVILIGIGPMFTG
;
A
#
# COMPACT_ATOMS: atom_id res chain seq x y z
N MET A 1 -12.17 -13.25 5.70
CA MET A 1 -13.29 -14.20 5.49
C MET A 1 -13.51 -14.59 4.03
N PHE A 2 -13.18 -13.75 3.03
CA PHE A 2 -13.49 -14.04 1.62
C PHE A 2 -12.51 -14.94 0.86
N LEU A 3 -11.30 -15.20 1.37
CA LEU A 3 -10.40 -16.22 0.83
C LEU A 3 -10.19 -17.27 1.93
N HIS A 4 -10.46 -18.54 1.62
CA HIS A 4 -10.26 -19.70 2.51
C HIS A 4 -8.76 -20.02 2.74
N GLU A 5 -7.93 -18.99 2.89
CA GLU A 5 -6.51 -19.13 3.19
C GLU A 5 -6.33 -19.37 4.70
N LYS A 6 -5.86 -20.57 5.07
CA LYS A 6 -5.50 -20.88 6.45
C LYS A 6 -4.43 -19.89 6.92
N ILE A 7 -4.74 -19.13 7.98
CA ILE A 7 -3.78 -18.20 8.59
C ILE A 7 -2.70 -19.03 9.27
N GLU A 8 -1.47 -18.96 8.78
CA GLU A 8 -0.34 -19.57 9.49
C GLU A 8 -0.03 -18.75 10.76
N LYS A 9 0.28 -19.44 11.87
CA LYS A 9 0.62 -18.79 13.15
C LYS A 9 1.73 -17.73 13.02
N ARG A 10 2.69 -17.94 12.11
CA ARG A 10 3.78 -16.98 11.82
C ARG A 10 3.27 -15.71 11.16
N THR A 11 2.31 -15.81 10.25
CA THR A 11 1.68 -14.66 9.61
C THR A 11 0.92 -13.82 10.63
N LEU A 12 0.26 -14.46 11.60
CA LEU A 12 -0.38 -13.75 12.70
C LEU A 12 0.64 -12.95 13.52
N VAL A 13 1.76 -13.56 13.90
CA VAL A 13 2.84 -12.89 14.63
C VAL A 13 3.37 -11.69 13.83
N ALA A 14 3.65 -11.87 12.54
CA ALA A 14 4.12 -10.79 11.69
C ALA A 14 3.12 -9.63 11.57
N ILE A 15 1.83 -9.92 11.41
CA ILE A 15 0.78 -8.90 11.39
C ILE A 15 0.79 -8.09 12.70
N VAL A 16 0.89 -8.76 13.85
CA VAL A 16 0.94 -8.10 15.16
C VAL A 16 2.17 -7.19 15.27
N PHE A 17 3.36 -7.69 14.92
CA PHE A 17 4.60 -6.90 14.97
C PHE A 17 4.55 -5.69 14.03
N SER A 18 4.12 -5.87 12.78
CA SER A 18 4.04 -4.77 11.84
C SER A 18 2.95 -3.77 12.22
N PHE A 19 1.84 -4.21 12.81
CA PHE A 19 0.81 -3.31 13.34
C PHE A 19 1.32 -2.45 14.51
N ILE A 20 2.04 -3.07 15.46
CA ILE A 20 2.70 -2.34 16.55
C ILE A 20 3.68 -1.32 15.98
N GLY A 21 4.48 -1.72 14.98
CA GLY A 21 5.42 -0.81 14.33
C GLY A 21 4.74 0.42 13.71
N VAL A 22 3.63 0.23 13.00
CA VAL A 22 2.84 1.34 12.43
C VAL A 22 2.30 2.26 13.53
N LEU A 23 1.82 1.72 14.65
CA LEU A 23 1.37 2.54 15.78
C LEU A 23 2.49 3.40 16.36
N ILE A 24 3.72 2.87 16.43
CA ILE A 24 4.88 3.61 16.91
C ILE A 24 5.28 4.70 15.91
N VAL A 25 5.30 4.39 14.60
CA VAL A 25 5.60 5.39 13.55
C VAL A 25 4.58 6.53 13.55
N SER A 26 3.32 6.23 13.86
CA SER A 26 2.23 7.23 13.89
C SER A 26 2.36 8.25 15.03
N ASP A 27 3.30 8.05 15.96
CA ASP A 27 3.58 8.89 17.13
C ASP A 27 2.30 9.45 17.81
N PRO A 28 1.51 8.57 18.45
CA PRO A 28 0.21 8.95 19.02
C PRO A 28 0.31 10.01 20.12
N ALA A 29 1.50 10.27 20.68
CA ALA A 29 1.73 11.28 21.70
C ALA A 29 1.62 12.72 21.16
N GLN A 30 1.77 12.93 19.85
CA GLN A 30 1.60 14.24 19.20
C GLN A 30 0.16 14.49 18.73
N ILE A 31 -0.74 13.52 18.91
CA ILE A 31 -2.15 13.64 18.51
C ILE A 31 -2.86 14.59 19.47
N LYS A 32 -3.03 15.84 19.04
CA LYS A 32 -3.99 16.76 19.67
C LYS A 32 -5.40 16.22 19.44
N ILE A 33 -6.27 16.30 20.45
CA ILE A 33 -7.67 15.88 20.31
C ILE A 33 -8.47 17.13 19.93
N ASN A 34 -8.80 17.28 18.66
CA ASN A 34 -9.65 18.34 18.12
C ASN A 34 -10.81 17.70 17.34
N PRO A 35 -12.05 18.22 17.36
CA PRO A 35 -13.16 17.75 16.51
C PRO A 35 -12.80 17.47 15.04
N GLN A 36 -11.97 18.31 14.39
CA GLN A 36 -11.51 18.05 13.03
C GLN A 36 -10.63 16.79 12.91
N GLN A 37 -9.81 16.48 13.91
CA GLN A 37 -9.01 15.24 13.95
C GLN A 37 -9.87 14.01 14.18
N PHE A 38 -10.99 14.13 14.90
CA PHE A 38 -11.94 13.01 15.06
C PHE A 38 -12.55 12.61 13.70
N TYR A 39 -13.05 13.58 12.93
CA TYR A 39 -13.56 13.32 11.58
C TYR A 39 -12.47 12.79 10.65
N GLY A 40 -11.25 13.35 10.70
CA GLY A 40 -10.12 12.86 9.92
C GLY A 40 -9.77 11.39 10.22
N SER A 41 -9.76 11.02 11.51
CA SER A 41 -9.51 9.65 11.95
C SER A 41 -10.62 8.70 11.48
N LEU A 42 -11.88 9.13 11.53
CA LEU A 42 -13.01 8.35 11.04
C LEU A 42 -12.91 8.10 9.52
N PHE A 43 -12.61 9.14 8.74
CA PHE A 43 -12.39 8.99 7.30
C PHE A 43 -11.15 8.14 6.98
N ALA A 44 -10.09 8.21 7.77
CA ALA A 44 -8.91 7.36 7.61
C ALA A 44 -9.25 5.88 7.86
N LEU A 45 -10.04 5.58 8.90
CA LEU A 45 -10.52 4.21 9.18
C LEU A 45 -11.41 3.68 8.05
N LEU A 46 -12.35 4.50 7.57
CA LEU A 46 -13.19 4.15 6.41
C LEU A 46 -12.31 3.92 5.18
N GLY A 47 -11.35 4.80 4.91
CA GLY A 47 -10.39 4.64 3.82
C GLY A 47 -9.60 3.34 3.89
N GLY A 48 -9.08 2.99 5.08
CA GLY A 48 -8.37 1.73 5.31
C GLY A 48 -9.25 0.49 5.11
N PHE A 49 -10.53 0.58 5.50
CA PHE A 49 -11.51 -0.48 5.24
C PHE A 49 -11.77 -0.67 3.75
N PHE A 50 -12.05 0.42 3.01
CA PHE A 50 -12.25 0.36 1.56
C PHE A 50 -10.99 -0.09 0.82
N TYR A 51 -9.80 0.34 1.25
CA TYR A 51 -8.52 -0.10 0.68
C TYR A 51 -8.30 -1.60 0.89
N SER A 52 -8.60 -2.12 2.08
CA SER A 52 -8.53 -3.56 2.35
C SER A 52 -9.53 -4.35 1.51
N ALA A 53 -10.76 -3.83 1.36
CA ALA A 53 -11.77 -4.42 0.49
C ALA A 53 -11.35 -4.40 -0.98
N MET A 54 -10.71 -3.30 -1.44
CA MET A 54 -10.13 -3.19 -2.78
C MET A 54 -9.05 -4.25 -2.99
N ALA A 55 -8.07 -4.37 -2.09
CA ALA A 55 -7.00 -5.35 -2.22
C ALA A 55 -7.53 -6.79 -2.31
N ILE A 56 -8.51 -7.16 -1.47
CA ILE A 56 -9.13 -8.50 -1.50
C ILE A 56 -9.93 -8.71 -2.80
N SER A 57 -10.71 -7.71 -3.21
CA SER A 57 -11.53 -7.78 -4.44
C SER A 57 -10.65 -7.86 -5.67
N SER A 58 -9.63 -7.02 -5.78
CA SER A 58 -8.63 -7.05 -6.85
C SER A 58 -7.93 -8.40 -6.91
N LYS A 59 -7.57 -8.99 -5.76
CA LYS A 59 -7.03 -10.35 -5.74
C LYS A 59 -8.02 -11.36 -6.31
N SER A 60 -9.29 -11.34 -5.87
CA SER A 60 -10.30 -12.25 -6.42
C SER A 60 -10.54 -12.05 -7.91
N LEU A 61 -10.41 -10.82 -8.42
CA LEU A 61 -10.59 -10.49 -9.83
C LEU A 61 -9.40 -11.00 -10.65
N THR A 62 -8.17 -10.78 -10.20
CA THR A 62 -6.94 -11.27 -10.88
C THR A 62 -6.84 -12.80 -10.94
N GLN A 63 -7.61 -13.54 -10.14
CA GLN A 63 -7.74 -15.00 -10.26
C GLN A 63 -8.71 -15.45 -11.36
N LYS A 64 -9.64 -14.58 -11.77
CA LYS A 64 -10.69 -14.87 -12.75
C LYS A 64 -10.43 -14.20 -14.10
N THR A 65 -9.64 -13.14 -14.13
CA THR A 65 -9.38 -12.33 -15.32
C THR A 65 -7.93 -11.88 -15.39
N THR A 66 -7.49 -11.45 -16.58
CA THR A 66 -6.16 -10.89 -16.79
C THR A 66 -5.96 -9.61 -15.96
N PRO A 67 -4.81 -9.42 -15.28
CA PRO A 67 -4.53 -8.22 -14.47
C PRO A 67 -4.73 -6.89 -15.19
N LEU A 68 -4.49 -6.86 -16.50
CA LEU A 68 -4.70 -5.68 -17.35
C LEU A 68 -6.18 -5.28 -17.46
N TYR A 69 -7.07 -6.27 -17.55
CA TYR A 69 -8.52 -6.03 -17.65
C TYR A 69 -9.08 -5.51 -16.33
N ALA A 70 -8.62 -6.07 -15.20
CA ALA A 70 -8.94 -5.56 -13.87
C ALA A 70 -8.49 -4.11 -13.70
N ALA A 71 -7.25 -3.80 -14.09
CA ALA A 71 -6.70 -2.45 -14.00
C ALA A 71 -7.46 -1.44 -14.88
N PHE A 72 -7.85 -1.83 -16.09
CA PHE A 72 -8.61 -0.96 -16.99
C PHE A 72 -9.93 -0.50 -16.38
N TRP A 73 -10.73 -1.42 -15.84
CA TRP A 73 -12.00 -1.08 -15.18
C TRP A 73 -11.81 -0.24 -13.93
N GLN A 74 -10.75 -0.52 -13.15
CA GLN A 74 -10.45 0.25 -11.95
C GLN A 74 -10.10 1.70 -12.30
N TYR A 75 -9.26 1.91 -13.31
CA TYR A 75 -8.93 3.26 -13.80
C TYR A 75 -10.11 3.97 -14.45
N PHE A 76 -10.96 3.26 -15.18
CA PHE A 76 -12.16 3.82 -15.77
C PHE A 76 -13.10 4.40 -14.69
N ILE A 77 -13.33 3.65 -13.62
CA ILE A 77 -14.12 4.09 -12.47
C ILE A 77 -13.44 5.27 -11.76
N ILE A 78 -12.12 5.21 -11.54
CA ILE A 78 -11.35 6.30 -10.91
C ILE A 78 -11.49 7.61 -11.71
N ILE A 79 -11.42 7.56 -13.03
CA ILE A 79 -11.56 8.75 -13.89
C ILE A 79 -12.95 9.37 -13.72
N ILE A 80 -14.02 8.56 -13.76
CA ILE A 80 -15.40 9.05 -13.61
C ILE A 80 -15.61 9.70 -12.24
N LEU A 81 -15.22 9.02 -11.16
CA LEU A 81 -15.38 9.59 -9.81
C LEU A 81 -14.51 10.84 -9.63
N SER A 82 -13.24 10.79 -10.05
CA SER A 82 -12.33 11.94 -9.91
C SER A 82 -12.85 13.15 -10.68
N PHE A 83 -13.47 12.96 -11.85
CA PHE A 83 -14.07 14.04 -12.61
C PHE A 83 -15.24 14.70 -11.85
N VAL A 84 -16.15 13.91 -11.28
CA VAL A 84 -17.29 14.43 -10.49
C VAL A 84 -16.81 15.23 -9.27
N PHE A 85 -15.80 14.74 -8.55
CA PHE A 85 -15.28 15.41 -7.36
C PHE A 85 -14.31 16.57 -7.66
N SER A 86 -13.76 16.66 -8.89
CA SER A 86 -12.84 17.72 -9.28
C SER A 86 -13.52 18.98 -9.81
N LEU A 87 -14.81 18.91 -10.19
CA LEU A 87 -15.59 20.04 -10.72
C LEU A 87 -15.58 21.32 -9.84
N PRO A 88 -15.55 21.25 -8.50
CA PRO A 88 -15.51 22.45 -7.65
C PRO A 88 -14.15 23.15 -7.56
N ASN A 89 -13.06 22.55 -8.06
CA ASN A 89 -11.70 23.01 -7.81
C ASN A 89 -11.13 23.87 -8.97
N ARG A 90 -10.26 24.82 -8.63
CA ARG A 90 -9.70 25.82 -9.56
C ARG A 90 -8.76 25.16 -10.59
N PRO A 91 -9.07 25.18 -11.91
CA PRO A 91 -8.23 24.56 -12.95
C PRO A 91 -6.85 25.20 -13.11
N ALA A 92 -6.65 26.42 -12.60
CA ALA A 92 -5.35 27.12 -12.63
C ALA A 92 -4.24 26.38 -11.86
N LEU A 93 -4.57 25.56 -10.86
CA LEU A 93 -3.58 24.77 -10.11
C LEU A 93 -3.02 23.57 -10.90
N ILE A 94 -3.71 23.15 -11.96
CA ILE A 94 -3.32 21.98 -12.77
C ILE A 94 -2.09 22.30 -13.61
N PHE A 95 -2.09 23.46 -14.28
CA PHE A 95 -1.00 23.86 -15.18
C PHE A 95 0.32 24.09 -14.44
N ASN A 96 0.27 24.62 -13.21
CA ASN A 96 1.46 24.83 -12.39
C ASN A 96 2.05 23.54 -11.81
N ASN A 97 1.28 22.44 -11.78
CA ASN A 97 1.68 21.18 -11.17
C ASN A 97 1.67 20.00 -12.16
N ILE A 98 1.74 20.29 -13.46
CA ILE A 98 1.57 19.28 -14.52
C ILE A 98 2.66 18.20 -14.45
N VAL A 99 3.90 18.56 -14.11
CA VAL A 99 5.02 17.61 -13.98
C VAL A 99 4.80 16.63 -12.81
N PRO A 100 4.53 17.10 -11.57
CA PRO A 100 4.15 16.20 -10.48
C PRO A 100 2.91 15.35 -10.78
N LEU A 101 1.90 15.92 -11.45
CA LEU A 101 0.66 15.21 -11.81
C LEU A 101 0.92 14.09 -12.83
N LEU A 102 1.78 14.34 -13.84
CA LEU A 102 2.18 13.32 -14.81
C LEU A 102 3.00 12.22 -14.14
N TYR A 103 3.92 12.57 -13.24
CA TYR A 103 4.67 11.59 -12.47
C TYR A 103 3.75 10.70 -11.62
N LEU A 104 2.82 11.31 -10.87
CA LEU A 104 1.83 10.57 -10.07
C LEU A 104 0.92 9.70 -10.94
N GLY A 105 0.43 10.22 -12.07
CA GLY A 105 -0.48 9.48 -12.94
C GLY A 105 0.20 8.32 -13.67
N TRP A 106 1.39 8.54 -14.21
CA TRP A 106 2.07 7.53 -15.03
C TRP A 106 2.92 6.55 -14.20
N ALA A 107 3.76 7.06 -13.29
CA ALA A 107 4.66 6.22 -12.51
C ALA A 107 3.93 5.55 -11.33
N ALA A 108 3.31 6.35 -10.46
CA ALA A 108 2.65 5.82 -9.26
C ALA A 108 1.28 5.18 -9.59
N GLY A 109 0.50 5.82 -10.47
CA GLY A 109 -0.74 5.27 -11.01
C GLY A 109 -0.43 4.13 -11.97
N GLY A 110 -0.10 4.42 -13.21
CA GLY A 110 0.00 3.41 -14.27
C GLY A 110 0.96 2.25 -13.95
N LEU A 111 2.26 2.54 -13.84
CA LEU A 111 3.30 1.52 -13.73
C LEU A 111 3.25 0.77 -12.39
N ALA A 112 3.25 1.48 -11.27
CA ALA A 112 3.27 0.83 -9.95
C ALA A 112 1.98 0.04 -9.70
N PHE A 113 0.81 0.52 -10.13
CA PHE A 113 -0.43 -0.24 -9.99
C PHE A 113 -0.47 -1.50 -10.86
N LEU A 114 0.07 -1.45 -12.08
CA LEU A 114 0.18 -2.65 -12.92
C LEU A 114 1.11 -3.69 -12.29
N LEU A 115 2.22 -3.26 -11.71
CA LEU A 115 3.12 -4.14 -10.94
C LEU A 115 2.41 -4.70 -9.71
N TYR A 116 1.64 -3.88 -9.00
CA TYR A 116 0.83 -4.31 -7.86
C TYR A 116 -0.20 -5.37 -8.26
N MET A 117 -0.97 -5.16 -9.33
CA MET A 117 -1.94 -6.14 -9.85
C MET A 117 -1.27 -7.46 -10.30
N LYS A 118 -0.06 -7.39 -10.88
CA LYS A 118 0.71 -8.60 -11.21
C LYS A 118 1.24 -9.30 -9.95
N GLY A 119 1.64 -8.55 -8.93
CA GLY A 119 2.14 -9.07 -7.67
C GLY A 119 1.06 -9.72 -6.82
N ILE A 120 -0.11 -9.08 -6.71
CA ILE A 120 -1.24 -9.54 -5.89
C ILE A 120 -1.76 -10.91 -6.34
N ALA A 121 -1.69 -11.20 -7.64
CA ALA A 121 -2.06 -12.49 -8.22
C ALA A 121 -1.18 -13.66 -7.75
N LYS A 122 0.09 -13.39 -7.37
CA LYS A 122 1.11 -14.39 -7.03
C LYS A 122 1.35 -14.57 -5.52
N VAL A 123 0.62 -13.82 -4.68
CA VAL A 123 0.89 -13.69 -3.24
C VAL A 123 -0.37 -13.93 -2.41
N LYS A 124 -0.24 -14.57 -1.25
CA LYS A 124 -1.34 -14.80 -0.30
C LYS A 124 -1.91 -13.45 0.19
N GLY A 125 -3.22 -13.40 0.46
CA GLY A 125 -3.98 -12.18 0.78
C GLY A 125 -3.37 -11.46 1.99
N GLN A 126 -2.96 -12.26 2.96
CA GLN A 126 -2.36 -11.80 4.21
C GLN A 126 -0.98 -11.16 4.03
N ILE A 127 -0.19 -11.65 3.07
CA ILE A 127 1.17 -11.16 2.84
C ILE A 127 1.14 -9.80 2.12
N ILE A 128 0.14 -9.56 1.28
CA ILE A 128 -0.03 -8.29 0.57
C ILE A 128 -0.10 -7.13 1.55
N GLN A 129 -0.89 -7.25 2.62
CA GLN A 129 -1.01 -6.20 3.64
C GLN A 129 0.30 -5.98 4.41
N VAL A 130 1.04 -7.04 4.71
CA VAL A 130 2.37 -6.94 5.36
C VAL A 130 3.38 -6.25 4.44
N ILE A 131 3.31 -6.50 3.12
CA ILE A 131 4.14 -5.79 2.13
C ILE A 131 3.71 -4.33 2.01
N THR A 132 2.41 -4.01 2.03
CA THR A 132 1.96 -2.61 2.03
C THR A 132 2.45 -1.85 3.26
N MET A 133 2.67 -2.51 4.40
CA MET A 133 3.31 -1.86 5.56
C MET A 133 4.78 -1.49 5.29
N LEU A 134 5.48 -2.18 4.39
CA LEU A 134 6.82 -1.78 3.93
C LEU A 134 6.77 -0.43 3.19
N GLU A 135 5.69 -0.17 2.45
CA GLU A 135 5.46 1.11 1.77
C GLU A 135 5.47 2.27 2.77
N ILE A 136 4.92 2.07 3.97
CA ILE A 136 4.95 3.08 5.04
C ILE A 136 6.40 3.40 5.43
N VAL A 137 7.25 2.39 5.60
CA VAL A 137 8.67 2.58 5.94
C VAL A 137 9.41 3.30 4.83
N ILE A 138 9.22 2.89 3.57
CA ILE A 138 9.84 3.53 2.41
C ILE A 138 9.34 4.97 2.27
N GLY A 139 8.05 5.22 2.52
CA GLY A 139 7.44 6.54 2.52
C GLY A 139 8.06 7.44 3.59
N SER A 140 8.21 6.96 4.82
CA SER A 140 8.89 7.70 5.90
C SER A 140 10.35 8.00 5.57
N LEU A 141 11.09 7.02 5.02
CA LEU A 141 12.48 7.24 4.59
C LEU A 141 12.57 8.25 3.44
N SER A 142 11.63 8.20 2.50
CA SER A 142 11.55 9.17 1.40
C SER A 142 11.23 10.57 1.92
N GLY A 143 10.39 10.70 2.95
CA GLY A 143 10.15 11.96 3.67
C GLY A 143 11.42 12.55 4.26
N ILE A 144 12.22 11.72 4.93
CA ILE A 144 13.51 12.12 5.52
C ILE A 144 14.49 12.58 4.44
N ILE A 145 14.64 11.81 3.36
CA ILE A 145 15.65 12.07 2.32
C ILE A 145 15.25 13.23 1.40
N LEU A 146 13.99 13.28 0.95
CA LEU A 146 13.51 14.23 -0.06
C LEU A 146 12.97 15.52 0.55
N LEU A 147 12.26 15.42 1.69
CA LEU A 147 11.67 16.58 2.37
C LEU A 147 12.52 17.10 3.54
N GLY A 148 13.59 16.38 3.91
CA GLY A 148 14.45 16.78 5.03
C GLY A 148 13.77 16.63 6.39
N GLU A 149 12.78 15.75 6.51
CA GLU A 149 12.10 15.49 7.78
C GLU A 149 13.09 14.98 8.85
N LYS A 150 12.92 15.43 10.09
CA LYS A 150 13.79 15.01 11.19
C LYS A 150 13.53 13.55 11.54
N LEU A 151 14.61 12.78 11.62
CA LEU A 151 14.59 11.39 12.05
C LEU A 151 14.24 11.30 13.54
N ASN A 152 13.00 10.95 13.82
CA ASN A 152 12.50 10.76 15.17
C ASN A 152 12.70 9.30 15.61
N LEU A 153 13.08 9.11 16.88
CA LEU A 153 13.26 7.79 17.52
C LEU A 153 12.07 6.84 17.32
N PRO A 154 10.80 7.29 17.47
CA PRO A 154 9.63 6.48 17.14
C PRO A 154 9.62 5.93 15.70
N THR A 155 9.99 6.75 14.71
CA THR A 155 10.04 6.34 13.30
C THR A 155 11.06 5.22 13.08
N ILE A 156 12.23 5.28 13.74
CA ILE A 156 13.26 4.23 13.67
C ILE A 156 12.74 2.93 14.29
N ILE A 157 12.24 3.00 15.52
CA ILE A 157 11.78 1.83 16.27
C ILE A 157 10.61 1.18 15.56
N GLY A 158 9.62 1.97 15.13
CA GLY A 158 8.48 1.48 14.38
C GLY A 158 8.88 0.85 13.04
N GLY A 159 9.84 1.45 12.32
CA GLY A 159 10.43 0.89 11.11
C GLY A 159 11.08 -0.48 11.34
N ILE A 160 11.85 -0.64 12.41
CA ILE A 160 12.47 -1.93 12.80
C ILE A 160 11.39 -3.00 13.06
N PHE A 161 10.32 -2.66 13.77
CA PHE A 161 9.21 -3.59 14.04
C PHE A 161 8.51 -4.05 12.75
N ILE A 162 8.29 -3.12 11.80
CA ILE A 162 7.69 -3.45 10.51
C ILE A 162 8.62 -4.39 9.72
N LEU A 163 9.91 -4.05 9.62
CA LEU A 163 10.91 -4.87 8.93
C LEU A 163 11.03 -6.26 9.55
N PHE A 164 10.96 -6.36 10.88
CA PHE A 164 10.99 -7.65 11.58
C PHE A 164 9.76 -8.52 11.25
N GLY A 165 8.57 -7.94 11.24
CA GLY A 165 7.35 -8.63 10.81
C GLY A 165 7.44 -9.15 9.37
N ILE A 166 7.98 -8.33 8.45
CA ILE A 166 8.23 -8.74 7.06
C ILE A 166 9.23 -9.88 7.01
N PHE A 167 10.33 -9.79 7.75
CA PHE A 167 11.37 -10.83 7.80
C PHE A 167 10.79 -12.19 8.23
N ILE A 168 9.93 -12.23 9.25
CA ILE A 168 9.27 -13.46 9.74
C ILE A 168 8.45 -14.15 8.65
N VAL A 169 7.74 -13.37 7.82
CA VAL A 169 6.91 -13.91 6.74
C VAL A 169 7.75 -14.31 5.53
N SER A 170 8.82 -13.55 5.25
CA SER A 170 9.69 -13.77 4.09
C SER A 170 10.66 -14.94 4.28
N ALA A 171 11.13 -15.20 5.51
CA ALA A 171 12.14 -16.23 5.82
C ALA A 171 11.70 -17.68 5.50
N LYS A 172 10.41 -17.96 5.27
CA LYS A 172 9.93 -19.29 4.85
C LYS A 172 9.90 -19.45 3.32
N ARG A 173 10.07 -18.37 2.55
CA ARG A 173 9.87 -18.34 1.09
C ARG A 173 11.19 -18.16 0.35
N GLU A 174 12.19 -18.92 0.78
CA GLU A 174 13.61 -18.74 0.44
C GLU A 174 13.97 -18.95 -1.05
N ASN A 175 13.04 -19.35 -1.93
CA ASN A 175 13.36 -19.45 -3.37
C ASN A 175 12.70 -18.39 -4.28
N ASN A 176 11.73 -17.59 -3.82
CA ASN A 176 10.98 -16.70 -4.71
C ASN A 176 10.75 -15.26 -4.20
N PHE A 177 11.03 -14.95 -2.94
CA PHE A 177 10.69 -13.63 -2.39
C PHE A 177 11.64 -12.51 -2.89
N PHE A 178 12.95 -12.77 -2.92
CA PHE A 178 13.94 -11.84 -3.47
C PHE A 178 13.73 -11.60 -4.98
N VAL A 179 13.33 -12.67 -5.68
CA VAL A 179 12.97 -12.71 -7.11
C VAL A 179 11.72 -11.86 -7.40
N ILE A 180 10.73 -11.85 -6.50
CA ILE A 180 9.52 -11.02 -6.60
C ILE A 180 9.82 -9.55 -6.28
N LEU A 181 10.68 -9.26 -5.31
CA LEU A 181 11.08 -7.89 -4.93
C LEU A 181 11.88 -7.18 -6.04
N ILE A 182 12.69 -7.93 -6.79
CA ILE A 182 13.51 -7.43 -7.91
C ILE A 182 12.73 -7.46 -9.25
N GLY A 183 11.51 -7.98 -9.28
CA GLY A 183 10.69 -8.04 -10.49
C GLY A 183 11.15 -9.05 -11.55
N ILE A 184 12.17 -9.87 -11.27
CA ILE A 184 12.67 -10.92 -12.16
C ILE A 184 11.95 -12.22 -11.83
N GLY A 185 10.61 -12.26 -11.89
CA GLY A 185 9.89 -13.54 -11.86
C GLY A 185 10.30 -14.39 -13.08
N PRO A 186 10.42 -15.73 -12.96
CA PRO A 186 10.84 -16.56 -14.07
C PRO A 186 9.87 -16.37 -15.24
N MET A 187 10.39 -15.79 -16.32
CA MET A 187 9.65 -15.54 -17.55
C MET A 187 9.43 -16.82 -18.36
N PHE A 188 9.95 -17.97 -17.93
CA PHE A 188 9.82 -19.23 -18.65
C PHE A 188 9.80 -20.37 -17.66
N THR A 189 8.68 -21.10 -17.63
CA THR A 189 8.61 -22.57 -17.84
C THR A 189 7.15 -23.02 -17.66
N GLY A 190 6.56 -23.54 -18.74
CA GLY A 190 5.36 -24.39 -18.73
C GLY A 190 4.04 -23.68 -18.93
#